data_AF-A0A969X8E4-F1
#
_entry.id   AF-A0A969X8E4-F1
#
_cell.length_a   1.000
_cell.length_b   1.000
_cell.length_c   1.000
_cell.angle_alpha   90.00
_cell.angle_beta   90.00
_cell.angle_gamma   90.00
#
_symmetry.space_group_name_H-M   'P 1'
#
loop_
_entity.id
_entity.type
_entity.pdbx_description
1 polymer ?
#
loop_
_entity_poly.entity_id
_entity_poly.type
_entity_poly.pdbx_seq_one_letter_code
_entity_poly.pdbx_strand_id
1 'polypeptide(L)'
;LYCMPTSYVGNRKYRTESIPQEMTRAYSALIYNLLDVDSNPTTENPEEITLSPEADALLEDFANELEPKLREELSDISDWAGKLVGAVLRISGILCRANHSGGYAFLQEPEPLIVDVQTMKDAIAIGRYYTEHSKAAFSLMGADPVVKQCKYVLSAIKKNGLAEFTRRDIMRICRGIRTAEEVQPVLDRLTEYGYIAAKLGNGYSGTGRPAAQSYLVNPTVLSV
;
A
#
# COMPACT_ATOMS: atom_id res chain seq x y z
N LEU A 1 -3.06 2.15 8.55
CA LEU A 1 -1.82 1.44 8.17
C LEU A 1 -2.00 -0.04 8.51
N TYR A 2 -1.45 -0.98 7.73
CA TYR A 2 -1.63 -2.42 7.97
C TYR A 2 -0.44 -3.01 8.73
N CYS A 3 -0.70 -3.81 9.76
CA CYS A 3 0.33 -4.51 10.53
C CYS A 3 0.02 -6.00 10.59
N MET A 4 1.01 -6.84 10.30
CA MET A 4 0.90 -8.30 10.43
C MET A 4 2.07 -8.85 11.23
N PRO A 5 2.09 -8.64 12.56
CA PRO A 5 3.15 -9.15 13.40
C PRO A 5 2.99 -10.68 13.57
N THR A 6 4.07 -11.34 14.01
CA THR A 6 4.01 -12.75 14.37
C THR A 6 2.96 -12.98 15.46
N SER A 7 2.06 -13.93 15.23
CA SER A 7 1.01 -14.26 16.20
C SER A 7 1.59 -15.05 17.37
N TYR A 8 1.27 -14.61 18.58
CA TYR A 8 1.56 -15.36 19.81
C TYR A 8 0.46 -16.38 20.17
N VAL A 9 -0.61 -16.50 19.38
CA VAL A 9 -1.66 -17.52 19.63
C VAL A 9 -1.02 -18.92 19.69
N GLY A 10 -1.31 -19.69 20.74
CA GLY A 10 -0.69 -20.99 20.99
C GLY A 10 0.67 -20.95 21.70
N ASN A 11 1.33 -19.79 21.77
CA ASN A 11 2.66 -19.60 22.38
C ASN A 11 2.66 -18.59 23.54
N ARG A 12 1.49 -18.19 24.04
CA ARG A 12 1.37 -17.21 25.13
C ARG A 12 1.80 -17.82 26.46
N LYS A 13 2.64 -17.13 27.22
CA LYS A 13 2.96 -17.50 28.61
C LYS A 13 1.88 -16.96 29.54
N TYR A 14 1.37 -17.81 30.44
CA TYR A 14 0.35 -17.41 31.42
C TYR A 14 0.90 -16.40 32.44
N ARG A 15 2.15 -16.61 32.91
CA ARG A 15 2.86 -15.65 33.76
C ARG A 15 3.94 -14.96 32.95
N THR A 16 3.92 -13.64 32.95
CA THR A 16 4.92 -12.77 32.33
C THR A 16 5.57 -11.90 33.39
N GLU A 17 6.74 -11.35 33.08
CA GLU A 17 7.39 -10.38 33.96
C GLU A 17 6.51 -9.13 34.07
N SER A 18 6.43 -8.57 35.28
CA SER A 18 5.72 -7.32 35.49
C SER A 18 6.43 -6.18 34.78
N ILE A 19 5.65 -5.25 34.20
CA ILE A 19 6.19 -4.04 33.60
C ILE A 19 6.91 -3.24 34.69
N PRO A 20 8.16 -2.78 34.47
CA PRO A 20 8.88 -1.97 35.44
C PRO A 20 8.07 -0.74 35.86
N GLN A 21 8.06 -0.43 37.16
CA GLN A 21 7.22 0.64 37.70
C GLN A 21 7.54 2.01 37.09
N GLU A 22 8.81 2.26 36.75
CA GLU A 22 9.26 3.47 36.06
C GLU A 22 8.60 3.64 34.70
N MET A 23 8.56 2.59 33.88
CA MET A 23 7.91 2.61 32.57
C MET A 23 6.41 2.88 32.69
N THR A 24 5.76 2.27 33.68
CA THR A 24 4.34 2.52 33.97
C THR A 24 4.10 3.99 34.31
N ARG A 25 4.94 4.59 35.18
CA ARG A 25 4.82 6.00 35.57
C ARG A 25 5.06 6.93 34.39
N ALA A 26 6.10 6.69 33.59
CA ALA A 26 6.43 7.49 32.42
C ALA A 26 5.30 7.45 31.37
N TYR A 27 4.78 6.25 31.09
CA TYR A 27 3.64 6.08 30.19
C TYR A 27 2.40 6.80 30.70
N SER A 28 2.04 6.62 31.97
CA SER A 28 0.88 7.30 32.56
C SER A 28 1.02 8.82 32.50
N ALA A 29 2.18 9.36 32.86
CA ALA A 29 2.44 10.80 32.80
C ALA A 29 2.27 11.36 31.38
N LEU A 30 2.82 10.66 30.38
CA LEU A 30 2.67 11.03 28.96
C LEU A 30 1.20 11.05 28.54
N ILE A 31 0.44 9.98 28.84
CA ILE A 31 -0.98 9.90 28.46
C ILE A 31 -1.80 11.01 29.13
N TYR A 32 -1.56 11.29 30.41
CA TYR A 32 -2.25 12.38 31.09
C TYR A 32 -1.92 13.74 30.49
N ASN A 33 -0.65 14.01 30.16
CA ASN A 33 -0.27 15.24 29.48
C ASN A 33 -0.93 15.38 28.10
N LEU A 34 -0.94 14.31 27.29
CA LEU A 34 -1.56 14.31 25.97
C LEU A 34 -3.09 14.48 26.02
N LEU A 35 -3.75 14.13 27.12
CA LEU A 35 -5.20 14.23 27.29
C LEU A 35 -5.64 15.42 28.14
N ASP A 36 -4.71 16.23 28.64
CA ASP A 36 -5.03 17.37 29.49
C ASP A 36 -5.77 18.45 28.69
N VAL A 37 -7.09 18.53 28.89
CA VAL A 37 -8.00 19.38 28.10
C VAL A 37 -7.78 20.86 28.38
N ASP A 38 -7.35 21.21 29.59
CA ASP A 38 -7.10 22.61 29.98
C ASP A 38 -5.81 23.15 29.37
N SER A 39 -4.89 22.24 29.03
CA SER A 39 -3.58 22.51 28.44
C SER A 39 -3.54 22.28 26.93
N ASN A 40 -4.52 21.58 26.35
CA ASN A 40 -4.45 21.17 24.94
C ASN A 40 -5.13 22.18 24.00
N PRO A 41 -4.65 22.28 22.76
CA PRO A 41 -5.27 23.10 21.73
C PRO A 41 -6.72 22.67 21.46
N THR A 42 -7.56 23.66 21.17
CA THR A 42 -8.95 23.44 20.75
C THR A 42 -9.08 23.61 19.25
N THR A 43 -10.22 23.19 18.68
CA THR A 43 -10.50 23.48 17.26
C THR A 43 -10.55 24.97 16.96
N GLU A 44 -10.86 25.80 17.95
CA GLU A 44 -10.92 27.27 17.84
C GLU A 44 -9.53 27.90 17.96
N ASN A 45 -8.64 27.31 18.77
CA ASN A 45 -7.25 27.72 18.95
C ASN A 45 -6.33 26.52 18.73
N PRO A 46 -6.06 26.14 17.46
CA PRO A 46 -5.18 25.02 17.16
C PRO A 46 -3.72 25.39 17.47
N GLU A 47 -2.97 24.41 17.97
CA GLU A 47 -1.52 24.50 18.10
C GLU A 47 -0.88 24.08 16.78
N GLU A 48 0.02 24.91 16.26
CA GLU A 48 0.70 24.64 14.99
C GLU A 48 1.95 23.80 15.22
N ILE A 49 2.07 22.69 14.49
CA ILE A 49 3.28 21.88 14.44
C ILE A 49 3.96 22.15 13.10
N THR A 50 5.20 22.63 13.16
CA THR A 50 5.99 22.97 11.97
C THR A 50 7.11 21.95 11.73
N LEU A 51 7.67 21.95 10.53
CA LEU A 51 8.85 21.16 10.19
C LEU A 51 10.09 22.05 10.28
N SER A 52 11.17 21.52 10.86
CA SER A 52 12.49 22.11 10.63
C SER A 52 12.87 21.99 9.13
N PRO A 53 13.68 22.90 8.57
CA PRO A 53 14.11 22.81 7.17
C PRO A 53 14.73 21.46 6.81
N GLU A 54 15.48 20.87 7.72
CA GLU A 54 16.12 19.57 7.54
C GLU A 54 15.12 18.41 7.61
N ALA A 55 14.08 18.50 8.44
CA ALA A 55 13.01 17.52 8.47
C ALA A 55 12.14 17.57 7.20
N ASP A 56 11.88 18.77 6.68
CA ASP A 56 11.17 18.96 5.42
C ASP A 56 11.95 18.34 4.25
N ALA A 57 13.26 18.60 4.16
CA ALA A 57 14.13 17.98 3.17
C ALA A 57 14.14 16.44 3.23
N LEU A 58 14.12 15.86 4.44
CA LEU A 58 14.02 14.40 4.60
C LEU A 58 12.68 13.83 4.13
N LEU A 59 11.59 14.56 4.32
CA LEU A 59 10.28 14.16 3.84
C LEU A 59 10.21 14.24 2.31
N GLU A 60 10.81 15.28 1.71
CA GLU A 60 10.96 15.42 0.26
C GLU A 60 11.77 14.26 -0.33
N ASP A 61 12.94 13.96 0.25
CA ASP A 61 13.78 12.82 -0.17
C ASP A 61 13.00 11.50 -0.11
N PHE A 62 12.24 11.29 0.97
CA PHE A 62 11.39 10.11 1.11
C PHE A 62 10.28 10.05 0.05
N ALA A 63 9.64 11.18 -0.26
CA ALA A 63 8.61 11.26 -1.30
C ALA A 63 9.19 10.94 -2.69
N ASN A 64 10.36 11.52 -3.01
CA ASN A 64 11.08 11.28 -4.26
C ASN A 64 11.55 9.83 -4.40
N GLU A 65 11.90 9.16 -3.28
CA GLU A 65 12.20 7.74 -3.27
C GLU A 65 10.96 6.86 -3.50
N LEU A 66 9.81 7.25 -2.93
CA LEU A 66 8.58 6.46 -2.97
C LEU A 66 7.88 6.53 -4.32
N GLU A 67 7.84 7.71 -4.94
CA GLU A 67 7.09 7.99 -6.17
C GLU A 67 7.36 7.00 -7.33
N PRO A 68 8.62 6.70 -7.71
CA PRO A 68 8.87 5.70 -8.77
C PRO A 68 8.40 4.30 -8.38
N LYS A 69 8.46 3.94 -7.09
CA LYS A 69 8.02 2.62 -6.60
C LYS A 69 6.52 2.42 -6.76
N LEU A 70 5.71 3.48 -6.80
CA LEU A 70 4.26 3.39 -7.02
C LEU A 70 3.90 2.78 -8.38
N ARG A 71 4.75 2.95 -9.40
CA ARG A 71 4.53 2.37 -10.74
C ARG A 71 5.06 0.96 -10.88
N GLU A 72 6.04 0.59 -10.07
CA GLU A 72 6.75 -0.69 -10.15
C GLU A 72 6.40 -1.57 -8.95
N GLU A 73 7.24 -1.53 -7.92
CA GLU A 73 7.22 -2.41 -6.75
C GLU A 73 5.90 -2.36 -5.96
N LEU A 74 5.28 -1.19 -5.87
CA LEU A 74 4.06 -0.95 -5.11
C LEU A 74 2.84 -0.77 -6.01
N SER A 75 2.94 -1.13 -7.29
CA SER A 75 1.84 -0.96 -8.27
C SER A 75 0.55 -1.68 -7.87
N ASP A 76 0.65 -2.80 -7.16
CA ASP A 76 -0.52 -3.56 -6.67
C ASP A 76 -1.20 -2.89 -5.46
N ILE A 77 -0.54 -1.93 -4.82
CA ILE A 77 -1.02 -1.24 -3.62
C ILE A 77 -0.88 0.29 -3.74
N SER A 78 -0.85 0.82 -4.97
CA SER A 78 -0.57 2.23 -5.25
C SER A 78 -1.54 3.19 -4.55
N ASP A 79 -2.83 2.83 -4.45
CA ASP A 79 -3.86 3.62 -3.76
C ASP A 79 -3.60 3.80 -2.25
N TRP A 80 -2.92 2.81 -1.66
CA TRP A 80 -2.48 2.86 -0.28
C TRP A 80 -1.12 3.56 -0.17
N ALA A 81 -0.15 3.16 -1.00
CA ALA A 81 1.21 3.67 -0.96
C ALA A 81 1.30 5.16 -1.31
N GLY A 82 0.47 5.67 -2.22
CA GLY A 82 0.39 7.10 -2.55
C GLY A 82 -0.07 7.98 -1.39
N LYS A 83 -0.63 7.40 -0.32
CA LYS A 83 -1.03 8.11 0.91
C LYS A 83 0.03 8.03 2.01
N LEU A 84 1.15 7.34 1.75
CA LEU A 84 2.15 7.04 2.77
C LEU A 84 2.92 8.29 3.21
N VAL A 85 3.31 9.18 2.29
CA VAL A 85 4.01 10.43 2.63
C VAL A 85 3.19 11.26 3.63
N GLY A 86 1.92 11.50 3.33
CA GLY A 86 1.02 12.21 4.24
C GLY A 86 0.69 11.44 5.53
N ALA A 87 0.81 10.11 5.54
CA ALA A 87 0.71 9.32 6.77
C ALA A 87 1.97 9.47 7.64
N VAL A 88 3.16 9.43 7.04
CA VAL A 88 4.45 9.66 7.71
C VAL A 88 4.49 11.07 8.32
N LEU A 89 4.06 12.08 7.57
CA LEU A 89 3.98 13.45 8.08
C LEU A 89 3.09 13.54 9.34
N ARG A 90 1.89 12.94 9.32
CA ARG A 90 1.01 12.89 10.51
C ARG A 90 1.62 12.12 11.67
N ILE A 91 2.33 11.02 11.41
CA ILE A 91 3.06 10.27 12.45
C ILE A 91 4.15 11.16 13.06
N SER A 92 4.89 11.92 12.26
CA SER A 92 5.93 12.82 12.75
C SER A 92 5.35 13.89 13.69
N GLY A 93 4.15 14.42 13.40
CA GLY A 93 3.46 15.34 14.31
C GLY A 93 3.05 14.69 15.63
N ILE A 94 2.55 13.44 15.59
CA ILE A 94 2.23 12.67 16.81
C ILE A 94 3.48 12.42 17.66
N LEU A 95 4.60 12.02 17.02
CA LEU A 95 5.87 11.79 17.71
C LEU A 95 6.43 13.08 18.30
N CYS A 96 6.38 14.19 17.54
CA CYS A 96 6.79 15.51 18.02
C CYS A 96 6.01 15.90 19.27
N ARG A 97 4.67 15.76 19.25
CA ARG A 97 3.83 16.07 20.41
C ARG A 97 4.10 15.14 21.59
N ALA A 98 4.31 13.85 21.34
CA ALA A 98 4.58 12.87 22.39
C ALA A 98 5.98 13.03 23.03
N ASN A 99 6.96 13.51 22.26
CA ASN A 99 8.31 13.78 22.76
C ASN A 99 8.37 15.12 23.52
N HIS A 100 7.46 16.04 23.23
CA HIS A 100 7.35 17.30 23.94
C HIS A 100 6.73 17.10 25.33
N SER A 101 7.59 16.96 26.34
CA SER A 101 7.17 16.64 27.72
C SER A 101 6.82 17.89 28.56
N GLY A 102 6.69 19.06 27.93
CA GLY A 102 6.34 20.31 28.59
C GLY A 102 4.88 20.32 29.01
N GLY A 103 4.62 20.11 30.31
CA GLY A 103 3.36 20.59 30.88
C GLY A 103 3.34 22.11 30.80
N TYR A 104 2.17 22.69 30.54
CA TYR A 104 1.97 24.13 30.61
C TYR A 104 2.08 24.56 32.08
N ALA A 105 3.31 24.69 32.59
CA ALA A 105 3.53 25.35 33.85
C ALA A 105 3.01 26.78 33.66
N PHE A 106 2.21 27.28 34.61
CA PHE A 106 1.54 28.59 34.54
C PHE A 106 2.47 29.78 34.18
N LEU A 107 3.79 29.61 34.33
CA LEU A 107 4.81 30.62 34.06
C LEU A 107 5.75 30.27 32.88
N GLN A 108 5.56 29.15 32.19
CA GLN A 108 6.35 28.79 31.01
C GLN A 108 5.68 29.30 29.75
N GLU A 109 6.45 30.00 28.92
CA GLU A 109 6.04 30.26 27.55
C GLU A 109 6.01 28.92 26.79
N PRO A 110 4.96 28.63 26.02
CA PRO A 110 4.89 27.41 25.24
C PRO A 110 6.02 27.41 24.20
N GLU A 111 6.85 26.38 24.24
CA GLU A 111 7.87 26.16 23.22
C GLU A 111 7.21 25.76 21.89
N PRO A 112 7.70 26.27 20.75
CA PRO A 112 7.15 25.91 19.46
C PRO A 112 7.34 24.41 19.19
N LEU A 113 6.27 23.75 18.74
CA LEU A 113 6.34 22.36 18.30
C LEU A 113 6.96 22.29 16.90
N ILE A 114 8.20 21.83 16.86
CA ILE A 114 8.98 21.69 15.63
C ILE A 114 9.39 20.22 15.49
N VAL A 115 9.01 19.60 14.38
CA VAL A 115 9.51 18.28 14.01
C VAL A 115 10.98 18.41 13.63
N ASP A 116 11.84 17.82 14.46
CA ASP A 116 13.26 17.74 14.20
C ASP A 116 13.64 16.57 13.27
N VAL A 117 14.91 16.53 12.90
CA VAL A 117 15.49 15.52 12.01
C VAL A 117 15.26 14.10 12.54
N GLN A 118 15.42 13.89 13.85
CA GLN A 118 15.32 12.55 14.43
C GLN A 118 13.87 12.06 14.43
N THR A 119 12.94 12.93 14.81
CA THR A 119 11.49 12.64 14.79
C THR A 119 11.02 12.31 13.38
N MET A 120 11.49 13.02 12.36
CA MET A 120 11.15 12.71 10.97
C MET A 120 11.75 11.35 10.53
N LYS A 121 13.00 11.06 10.89
CA LYS A 121 13.62 9.75 10.60
C LYS A 121 12.84 8.60 11.24
N ASP A 122 12.40 8.76 12.48
CA ASP A 122 11.62 7.75 13.19
C ASP A 122 10.24 7.55 12.54
N ALA A 123 9.59 8.65 12.14
CA ALA A 123 8.33 8.58 11.40
C ALA A 123 8.48 7.86 10.04
N ILE A 124 9.54 8.15 9.29
CA ILE A 124 9.87 7.48 8.03
C ILE A 124 10.14 5.98 8.28
N ALA A 125 10.89 5.63 9.33
CA ALA A 125 11.15 4.24 9.70
C ALA A 125 9.85 3.47 9.98
N ILE A 126 8.91 4.08 10.69
CA ILE A 126 7.56 3.53 10.91
C ILE A 126 6.81 3.38 9.57
N GLY A 127 6.88 4.38 8.68
CA GLY A 127 6.29 4.31 7.35
C GLY A 127 6.83 3.12 6.52
N ARG A 128 8.14 2.91 6.53
CA ARG A 128 8.81 1.77 5.86
C ARG A 128 8.37 0.44 6.46
N TYR A 129 8.31 0.35 7.79
CA TYR A 129 7.77 -0.82 8.49
C TYR A 129 6.36 -1.17 7.99
N TYR A 130 5.45 -0.18 7.97
CA TYR A 130 4.08 -0.42 7.51
C TYR A 130 3.98 -0.72 6.01
N THR A 131 4.97 -0.32 5.21
CA THR A 131 5.04 -0.68 3.79
C THR A 131 5.22 -2.18 3.63
N GLU A 132 6.17 -2.78 4.32
CA GLU A 132 6.41 -4.23 4.26
C GLU A 132 5.21 -5.03 4.79
N HIS A 133 4.59 -4.58 5.88
CA HIS A 133 3.38 -5.21 6.38
C HIS A 133 2.18 -5.05 5.46
N SER A 134 2.07 -3.92 4.75
CA SER A 134 1.00 -3.72 3.78
C SER A 134 1.19 -4.61 2.55
N LYS A 135 2.41 -4.75 2.02
CA LYS A 135 2.72 -5.73 0.96
C LYS A 135 2.26 -7.14 1.35
N ALA A 136 2.60 -7.57 2.57
CA ALA A 136 2.20 -8.87 3.06
C ALA A 136 0.67 -8.97 3.25
N ALA A 137 0.02 -7.95 3.81
CA ALA A 137 -1.42 -7.94 4.04
C ALA A 137 -2.22 -7.97 2.74
N PHE A 138 -1.89 -7.13 1.77
CA PHE A 138 -2.54 -7.11 0.45
C PHE A 138 -2.26 -8.38 -0.35
N SER A 139 -1.11 -9.03 -0.15
CA SER A 139 -0.85 -10.37 -0.70
C SER A 139 -1.82 -11.42 -0.16
N LEU A 140 -2.18 -11.34 1.13
CA LEU A 140 -3.14 -12.26 1.77
C LEU A 140 -4.60 -11.91 1.48
N MET A 141 -4.94 -10.62 1.39
CA MET A 141 -6.29 -10.13 1.08
C MET A 141 -6.68 -10.36 -0.38
N GLY A 142 -5.72 -10.77 -1.22
CA GLY A 142 -5.94 -10.97 -2.64
C GLY A 142 -6.09 -9.63 -3.34
N ALA A 143 -4.98 -8.92 -3.55
CA ALA A 143 -4.84 -7.92 -4.62
C ALA A 143 -5.64 -8.38 -5.84
N ASP A 144 -6.60 -7.56 -6.30
CA ASP A 144 -7.73 -7.92 -7.17
C ASP A 144 -7.43 -9.20 -7.99
N PRO A 145 -8.05 -10.34 -7.64
CA PRO A 145 -7.72 -11.63 -8.25
C PRO A 145 -7.73 -11.58 -9.78
N VAL A 146 -8.59 -10.73 -10.35
CA VAL A 146 -8.69 -10.50 -11.79
C VAL A 146 -7.48 -9.73 -12.30
N VAL A 147 -7.01 -8.68 -11.60
CA VAL A 147 -5.80 -7.93 -11.97
C VAL A 147 -4.55 -8.80 -11.90
N LYS A 148 -4.41 -9.63 -10.85
CA LYS A 148 -3.30 -10.59 -10.75
C LYS A 148 -3.31 -11.59 -11.90
N GLN A 149 -4.48 -12.09 -12.27
CA GLN A 149 -4.64 -12.98 -13.42
C GLN A 149 -4.40 -12.25 -14.75
N CYS A 150 -4.79 -10.98 -14.89
CA CYS A 150 -4.48 -10.14 -16.06
C CYS A 150 -2.97 -9.99 -16.24
N LYS A 151 -2.23 -9.64 -15.18
CA LYS A 151 -0.75 -9.56 -15.20
C LYS A 151 -0.12 -10.90 -15.58
N TYR A 152 -0.63 -12.01 -15.04
CA TYR A 152 -0.15 -13.36 -15.35
C TYR A 152 -0.37 -13.74 -16.82
N VAL A 153 -1.58 -13.52 -17.35
CA VAL A 153 -1.93 -13.78 -18.76
C VAL A 153 -1.12 -12.89 -19.70
N LEU A 154 -0.97 -11.60 -19.39
CA LEU A 154 -0.20 -10.66 -20.21
C LEU A 154 1.29 -11.06 -20.26
N SER A 155 1.87 -11.47 -19.14
CA SER A 155 3.25 -11.98 -19.09
C SER A 155 3.42 -13.25 -19.95
N ALA A 156 2.45 -14.17 -19.89
CA ALA A 156 2.46 -15.38 -20.69
C ALA A 156 2.34 -15.09 -22.20
N ILE A 157 1.50 -14.12 -22.60
CA ILE A 157 1.38 -13.67 -23.99
C ILE A 157 2.71 -13.14 -24.51
N LYS A 158 3.36 -12.25 -23.74
CA LYS A 158 4.67 -11.68 -24.09
C LYS A 158 5.75 -12.75 -24.24
N LYS A 159 5.85 -13.65 -23.25
CA LYS A 159 6.86 -14.71 -23.24
C LYS A 159 6.75 -15.67 -24.43
N ASN A 160 5.54 -15.93 -24.91
CA ASN A 160 5.29 -16.83 -26.03
C ASN A 160 5.18 -16.10 -27.39
N GLY A 161 5.29 -14.76 -27.41
CA GLY A 161 5.20 -13.97 -28.64
C GLY A 161 3.86 -14.12 -29.37
N LEU A 162 2.75 -14.29 -28.63
CA LEU A 162 1.45 -14.55 -29.24
C LEU A 162 0.88 -13.26 -29.84
N ALA A 163 0.85 -13.16 -31.17
CA ALA A 163 0.15 -12.07 -31.87
C ALA A 163 -1.38 -12.30 -31.93
N GLU A 164 -1.78 -13.57 -31.95
CA GLU A 164 -3.17 -14.01 -31.97
C GLU A 164 -3.30 -15.27 -31.09
N PHE A 165 -4.39 -15.37 -30.32
CA PHE A 165 -4.64 -16.53 -29.47
C PHE A 165 -6.13 -16.77 -29.25
N THR A 166 -6.49 -18.00 -28.86
CA THR A 166 -7.83 -18.34 -28.39
C THR A 166 -7.87 -18.50 -26.87
N ARG A 167 -9.07 -18.48 -26.30
CA ARG A 167 -9.27 -18.77 -24.88
C ARG A 167 -8.62 -20.08 -24.43
N ARG A 168 -8.63 -21.12 -25.28
CA ARG A 168 -8.02 -22.42 -24.96
C ARG A 168 -6.50 -22.34 -24.89
N ASP A 169 -5.88 -21.52 -25.72
CA ASP A 169 -4.43 -21.35 -25.72
C ASP A 169 -3.96 -20.73 -24.41
N ILE A 170 -4.69 -19.71 -23.92
CA ILE A 170 -4.44 -19.12 -22.61
C ILE A 170 -4.62 -20.16 -21.50
N MET A 171 -5.71 -20.93 -21.50
CA MET A 171 -5.91 -21.97 -20.47
C MET A 171 -4.82 -23.07 -20.52
N ARG A 172 -4.27 -23.37 -21.70
CA ARG A 172 -3.19 -24.36 -21.87
C ARG A 172 -1.85 -23.84 -21.36
N ILE A 173 -1.54 -22.57 -21.61
CA ILE A 173 -0.28 -21.93 -21.23
C ILE A 173 -0.33 -21.54 -19.73
N CYS A 174 -1.42 -20.93 -19.31
CA CYS A 174 -1.66 -20.45 -17.95
C CYS A 174 -2.33 -21.53 -17.11
N ARG A 175 -1.59 -22.59 -16.74
CA ARG A 175 -2.10 -23.76 -15.97
C ARG A 175 -2.81 -23.46 -14.64
N GLY A 176 -2.69 -22.23 -14.14
CA GLY A 176 -3.40 -21.75 -12.95
C GLY A 176 -4.86 -21.34 -13.20
N ILE A 177 -5.28 -21.22 -14.48
CA ILE A 177 -6.65 -20.89 -14.88
C ILE A 177 -7.27 -22.14 -15.51
N ARG A 178 -8.26 -22.73 -14.85
CA ARG A 178 -8.77 -24.08 -15.17
C ARG A 178 -10.11 -24.06 -15.87
N THR A 179 -10.89 -22.99 -15.72
CA THR A 179 -12.25 -22.91 -16.27
C THR A 179 -12.42 -21.75 -17.25
N ALA A 180 -13.44 -21.86 -18.10
CA ALA A 180 -13.81 -20.77 -19.01
C ALA A 180 -14.39 -19.56 -18.26
N GLU A 181 -15.03 -19.79 -17.12
CA GLU A 181 -15.61 -18.74 -16.25
C GLU A 181 -14.52 -17.95 -15.52
N GLU A 182 -13.38 -18.57 -15.20
CA GLU A 182 -12.23 -17.89 -14.61
C GLU A 182 -11.50 -17.00 -15.62
N VAL A 183 -11.34 -17.47 -16.86
CA VAL A 183 -10.55 -16.74 -17.87
C VAL A 183 -11.32 -15.61 -18.55
N GLN A 184 -12.66 -15.70 -18.64
CA GLN A 184 -13.45 -14.71 -19.37
C GLN A 184 -13.36 -13.30 -18.77
N PRO A 185 -13.53 -13.09 -17.44
CA PRO A 185 -13.37 -11.77 -16.82
C PRO A 185 -11.98 -11.15 -17.04
N VAL A 186 -10.95 -12.00 -17.12
CA VAL A 186 -9.56 -11.58 -17.39
C VAL A 186 -9.43 -11.07 -18.83
N LEU A 187 -10.01 -11.79 -19.80
CA LEU A 187 -10.00 -11.38 -21.20
C LEU A 187 -10.84 -10.12 -21.43
N ASP A 188 -12.00 -10.01 -20.78
CA ASP A 188 -12.88 -8.84 -20.87
C ASP A 188 -12.14 -7.59 -20.38
N ARG A 189 -11.46 -7.70 -19.23
CA ARG A 189 -10.66 -6.59 -18.67
C ARG A 189 -9.44 -6.26 -19.52
N LEU A 190 -8.71 -7.25 -20.05
CA LEU A 190 -7.62 -6.98 -20.99
C LEU A 190 -8.11 -6.31 -22.29
N THR A 191 -9.34 -6.60 -22.71
CA THR A 191 -9.98 -5.98 -23.88
C THR A 191 -10.39 -4.55 -23.59
N GLU A 192 -11.04 -4.30 -22.45
CA GLU A 192 -11.44 -2.96 -21.99
C GLU A 192 -10.25 -2.00 -21.91
N TYR A 193 -9.11 -2.49 -21.44
CA TYR A 193 -7.88 -1.70 -21.32
C TYR A 193 -7.05 -1.64 -22.62
N GLY A 194 -7.52 -2.24 -23.71
CA GLY A 194 -6.88 -2.15 -25.03
C GLY A 194 -5.59 -2.96 -25.20
N TYR A 195 -5.32 -3.92 -24.30
CA TYR A 195 -4.18 -4.85 -24.45
C TYR A 195 -4.45 -5.91 -25.51
N ILE A 196 -5.70 -6.33 -25.65
CA ILE A 196 -6.16 -7.29 -26.64
C ILE A 196 -7.46 -6.81 -27.28
N ALA A 197 -7.83 -7.36 -28.43
CA ALA A 197 -9.11 -7.09 -29.08
C ALA A 197 -9.72 -8.38 -29.63
N ALA A 198 -11.03 -8.56 -29.47
CA ALA A 198 -11.75 -9.68 -30.08
C ALA A 198 -11.68 -9.57 -31.61
N LYS A 199 -11.17 -10.61 -32.28
CA LYS A 199 -11.17 -10.69 -33.74
C LYS A 199 -12.61 -10.89 -34.21
N LEU A 200 -13.11 -9.96 -35.02
CA LEU A 200 -14.41 -10.11 -35.67
C LEU A 200 -14.36 -11.34 -36.57
N GLY A 201 -15.24 -12.31 -36.32
CA GLY A 201 -15.34 -13.49 -37.17
C GLY A 201 -15.88 -13.12 -38.54
N ASN A 202 -15.27 -13.63 -39.60
CA ASN A 202 -15.92 -13.66 -40.90
C ASN A 202 -17.16 -14.55 -40.76
N GLY A 203 -18.34 -14.02 -41.09
CA GLY A 203 -19.64 -14.64 -40.85
C GLY A 203 -19.62 -16.15 -41.14
N TYR A 204 -19.91 -16.94 -40.12
CA TYR A 204 -19.89 -18.40 -40.21
C TYR A 204 -21.05 -18.88 -41.11
N SER A 205 -20.75 -19.45 -42.27
CA SER A 205 -21.73 -19.92 -43.26
C SER A 205 -21.81 -21.46 -43.38
N GLY A 206 -21.30 -22.21 -42.40
CA GLY A 206 -21.21 -23.68 -42.45
C GLY A 206 -22.20 -24.42 -41.54
N THR A 207 -22.34 -25.74 -41.74
CA THR A 207 -23.06 -26.64 -40.84
C THR A 207 -22.10 -27.22 -39.79
N GLY A 208 -22.23 -26.81 -38.52
CA GLY A 208 -21.37 -27.27 -37.40
C GLY A 208 -21.25 -26.26 -36.25
N ARG A 209 -20.49 -26.59 -35.20
CA ARG A 209 -20.23 -25.70 -34.06
C ARG A 209 -19.34 -24.52 -34.50
N PRO A 210 -19.69 -23.26 -34.16
CA PRO A 210 -18.88 -22.09 -34.50
C PRO A 210 -17.43 -22.22 -34.03
N ALA A 211 -16.51 -21.62 -34.79
CA ALA A 211 -15.11 -21.51 -34.41
C ALA A 211 -14.96 -20.78 -33.05
N ALA A 212 -13.93 -21.13 -32.29
CA ALA A 212 -13.67 -20.46 -31.01
C ALA A 212 -13.30 -19.00 -31.23
N GLN A 213 -13.78 -18.10 -30.36
CA GLN A 213 -13.41 -16.68 -30.38
C GLN A 213 -11.88 -16.52 -30.29
N SER A 214 -11.32 -15.80 -31.26
CA SER A 214 -9.91 -15.44 -31.32
C SER A 214 -9.72 -14.00 -30.85
N TYR A 215 -8.57 -13.72 -30.25
CA TYR A 215 -8.16 -12.42 -29.74
C TYR A 215 -6.84 -12.01 -30.39
N LEU A 216 -6.76 -10.75 -30.82
CA LEU A 216 -5.55 -10.11 -31.33
C LEU A 216 -4.86 -9.37 -30.20
N VAL A 217 -3.53 -9.43 -30.15
CA VAL A 217 -2.72 -8.72 -29.15
C VAL A 217 -2.28 -7.39 -29.73
N ASN A 218 -2.38 -6.32 -28.93
CA ASN A 218 -1.90 -5.00 -29.34
C ASN A 218 -0.38 -5.08 -29.60
N PRO A 219 0.12 -4.69 -30.79
CA PRO A 219 1.53 -4.79 -31.13
C PRO A 219 2.48 -4.08 -30.16
N THR A 220 2.01 -3.04 -29.46
CA THR A 220 2.79 -2.32 -28.42
C THR A 220 3.09 -3.19 -27.20
N VAL A 221 2.31 -4.26 -26.98
CA VAL A 221 2.52 -5.21 -25.89
C VAL A 221 3.70 -6.14 -26.16
N LEU A 222 3.95 -6.44 -27.44
CA LEU A 222 5.00 -7.36 -27.90
C LEU A 222 6.32 -6.66 -28.25
N SER A 223 6.31 -5.32 -28.35
CA SER A 223 7.50 -4.52 -28.62
C SER A 223 8.16 -4.10 -27.31
N VAL A 224 9.05 -4.96 -26.81
CA VAL A 224 10.04 -4.63 -25.77
C VAL A 224 11.41 -5.08 -26.25
#